data_AF-A0AAU2K0Y2-F1
#
_entry.id   AF-A0AAU2K0Y2-F1
#
_cell.length_a   1.000
_cell.length_b   1.000
_cell.length_c   1.000
_cell.angle_alpha   90.00
_cell.angle_beta   90.00
_cell.angle_gamma   90.00
#
_symmetry.space_group_name_H-M   'P 1'
#
loop_
_entity.id
_entity.type
_entity.pdbx_description
1 polymer ?
#
loop_
_entity_poly.entity_id
_entity_poly.type
_entity_poly.pdbx_seq_one_letter_code
_entity_poly.pdbx_strand_id
1 'polypeptide(L)'
;MGGNQAAPGPGRGRGGARSTAGARGRLPGRHRRLRARAVAPARVRQEDEPDVLVATRCPACDTSHAWVVGRDAPPKGDQMAHFLTPMNRAWDDVVHTCGNQRLFCSTDCVDTWLHETGHERGYVMDLPTLWHFAGGWYTGRLDAGYLRRDPAAAASYFAETGLRGSFWGLPD
;
A
#
# COMPACT_ATOMS: atom_id res chain seq x y z
N MET A 1 -20.97 -6.68 -61.89
CA MET A 1 -20.81 -8.11 -62.28
C MET A 1 -19.92 -8.75 -61.24
N GLY A 2 -20.24 -9.82 -60.54
CA GLY A 2 -21.46 -10.61 -60.44
C GLY A 2 -21.48 -11.19 -59.03
N GLY A 3 -22.68 -11.30 -58.46
CA GLY A 3 -22.89 -12.08 -57.24
C GLY A 3 -22.82 -13.57 -57.54
N ASN A 4 -22.63 -14.38 -56.50
CA ASN A 4 -22.93 -15.80 -56.58
C ASN A 4 -23.72 -16.23 -55.36
N GLN A 5 -24.97 -16.63 -55.61
CA GLN A 5 -25.87 -17.31 -54.69
C GLN A 5 -25.67 -18.83 -54.86
N ALA A 6 -25.80 -19.60 -53.80
CA ALA A 6 -26.38 -20.95 -53.86
C ALA A 6 -26.80 -21.43 -52.47
N ALA A 7 -28.11 -21.65 -52.30
CA ALA A 7 -28.70 -22.48 -51.24
C ALA A 7 -28.61 -23.97 -51.62
N PRO A 8 -28.90 -24.91 -50.69
CA PRO A 8 -30.21 -25.56 -50.78
C PRO A 8 -30.87 -26.01 -49.45
N GLY A 9 -32.20 -25.87 -49.40
CA GLY A 9 -33.21 -26.93 -49.15
C GLY A 9 -33.26 -27.71 -47.80
N PRO A 10 -34.40 -27.71 -47.07
CA PRO A 10 -34.61 -28.54 -45.89
C PRO A 10 -35.39 -29.84 -46.20
N GLY A 11 -34.99 -30.96 -45.57
CA GLY A 11 -35.72 -32.24 -45.61
C GLY A 11 -36.21 -32.66 -44.23
N ARG A 12 -37.53 -32.71 -44.04
CA ARG A 12 -38.21 -33.27 -42.84
C ARG A 12 -38.50 -34.76 -43.07
N GLY A 13 -38.24 -35.60 -42.06
CA GLY A 13 -38.74 -36.98 -41.98
C GLY A 13 -39.22 -37.28 -40.56
N ARG A 14 -40.47 -37.72 -40.42
CA ARG A 14 -41.14 -38.15 -39.18
C ARG A 14 -41.35 -39.68 -39.20
N GLY A 15 -41.41 -40.28 -38.01
CA GLY A 15 -41.95 -41.63 -37.72
C GLY A 15 -40.85 -42.68 -37.51
N GLY A 16 -40.79 -43.49 -36.45
CA GLY A 16 -41.75 -43.86 -35.41
C GLY A 16 -41.94 -45.38 -35.45
N ALA A 17 -41.39 -46.14 -34.48
CA ALA A 17 -41.77 -47.53 -34.19
C ALA A 17 -41.20 -48.00 -32.83
N ARG A 18 -41.89 -49.00 -32.25
CA ARG A 18 -41.96 -49.36 -30.83
C ARG A 18 -40.93 -50.43 -30.42
N SER A 19 -40.58 -50.37 -29.12
CA SER A 19 -40.46 -51.45 -28.11
C SER A 19 -39.99 -52.85 -28.51
N THR A 20 -38.98 -53.38 -27.81
CA THR A 20 -39.08 -54.65 -27.04
C THR A 20 -37.93 -54.78 -26.03
N ALA A 21 -38.23 -55.51 -24.96
CA ALA A 21 -37.44 -55.68 -23.74
C ALA A 21 -36.16 -56.52 -23.93
N GLY A 22 -35.16 -56.29 -23.07
CA GLY A 22 -33.98 -57.17 -23.01
C GLY A 22 -33.04 -56.87 -21.84
N ALA A 23 -33.11 -57.71 -20.81
CA ALA A 23 -32.08 -58.10 -19.85
C ALA A 23 -31.39 -57.03 -18.96
N ARG A 24 -31.68 -57.19 -17.66
CA ARG A 24 -31.01 -56.57 -16.52
C ARG A 24 -29.56 -57.10 -16.40
N GLY A 25 -28.58 -56.20 -16.45
CA GLY A 25 -27.23 -56.41 -15.91
C GLY A 25 -26.89 -55.26 -14.97
N ARG A 26 -26.98 -55.50 -13.64
CA ARG A 26 -26.51 -54.54 -12.63
C ARG A 26 -24.98 -54.46 -12.68
N LEU A 27 -24.44 -53.37 -13.21
CA LEU A 27 -23.04 -53.00 -13.01
C LEU A 27 -22.84 -52.56 -11.54
N PRO A 28 -21.72 -52.93 -10.89
CA PRO A 28 -21.42 -52.47 -9.54
C PRO A 28 -21.24 -50.94 -9.50
N GLY A 29 -21.73 -50.35 -8.41
CA GLY A 29 -21.87 -48.90 -8.23
C GLY A 29 -20.59 -48.13 -8.55
N ARG A 30 -20.71 -47.12 -9.41
CA ARG A 30 -19.69 -46.09 -9.57
C ARG A 30 -19.61 -45.31 -8.26
N HIS A 31 -18.60 -45.59 -7.44
CA HIS A 31 -18.24 -44.73 -6.31
C HIS A 31 -17.90 -43.35 -6.87
N ARG A 32 -18.83 -42.41 -6.70
CA ARG A 32 -18.64 -41.00 -7.01
C ARG A 32 -17.61 -40.49 -6.00
N ARG A 33 -16.32 -40.52 -6.36
CA ARG A 33 -15.27 -39.87 -5.57
C ARG A 33 -15.64 -38.39 -5.48
N LEU A 34 -16.13 -37.95 -4.33
CA LEU A 34 -16.24 -36.55 -3.98
C LEU A 34 -14.82 -35.98 -4.04
N ARG A 35 -14.50 -35.27 -5.12
CA ARG A 35 -13.32 -34.42 -5.15
C ARG A 35 -13.64 -33.26 -4.22
N ALA A 36 -13.04 -33.26 -3.03
CA ALA A 36 -12.98 -32.06 -2.22
C ALA A 36 -12.34 -30.97 -3.10
N ARG A 37 -13.09 -29.91 -3.40
CA ARG A 37 -12.49 -28.70 -3.98
C ARG A 37 -11.66 -28.09 -2.85
N ALA A 38 -10.35 -28.11 -2.98
CA ALA A 38 -9.50 -27.26 -2.16
C ALA A 38 -9.92 -25.80 -2.43
N VAL A 39 -10.45 -25.14 -1.41
CA VAL A 39 -10.63 -23.68 -1.44
C VAL A 39 -9.23 -23.11 -1.26
N ALA A 40 -8.68 -22.51 -2.31
CA ALA A 40 -7.44 -21.75 -2.18
C ALA A 40 -7.67 -20.64 -1.14
N PRO A 41 -6.75 -20.39 -0.20
CA PRO A 41 -6.91 -19.28 0.73
C PRO A 41 -7.08 -17.99 -0.07
N ALA A 42 -8.04 -17.17 0.34
CA ALA A 42 -8.21 -15.85 -0.24
C ALA A 42 -6.87 -15.12 -0.16
N ARG A 43 -6.42 -14.54 -1.28
CA ARG A 43 -5.28 -13.64 -1.26
C ARG A 43 -5.71 -12.42 -0.45
N VAL A 44 -5.12 -12.22 0.73
CA VAL A 44 -5.25 -10.98 1.49
C VAL A 44 -4.77 -9.87 0.57
N ARG A 45 -5.62 -8.89 0.29
CA ARG A 45 -5.18 -7.70 -0.42
C ARG A 45 -4.47 -6.82 0.59
N GLN A 46 -3.42 -6.12 0.19
CA GLN A 46 -2.69 -5.23 1.10
C GLN A 46 -3.60 -4.16 1.74
N GLU A 47 -4.70 -3.80 1.08
CA GLU A 47 -5.73 -2.90 1.63
C GLU A 47 -6.48 -3.48 2.85
N ASP A 48 -6.53 -4.82 2.97
CA ASP A 48 -7.16 -5.57 4.07
C ASP A 48 -6.21 -5.79 5.26
N GLU A 49 -4.91 -5.49 5.11
CA GLU A 49 -3.94 -5.59 6.21
C GLU A 49 -4.10 -4.36 7.13
N PRO A 50 -4.46 -4.55 8.42
CA PRO A 50 -4.81 -3.45 9.30
C PRO A 50 -3.60 -2.63 9.77
N ASP A 51 -2.44 -3.28 9.83
CA ASP A 51 -1.18 -2.73 10.32
C ASP A 51 0.02 -3.31 9.57
N VAL A 52 1.19 -2.69 9.78
CA VAL A 52 2.46 -3.15 9.21
C VAL A 52 3.55 -3.14 10.27
N LEU A 53 4.48 -4.10 10.20
CA LEU A 53 5.72 -4.05 10.99
C LEU A 53 6.73 -3.14 10.28
N VAL A 54 7.12 -2.05 10.94
CA VAL A 54 8.23 -1.19 10.54
C VAL A 54 9.42 -1.51 11.42
N ALA A 55 10.53 -1.95 10.82
CA ALA A 55 11.79 -2.19 11.51
C ALA A 55 12.93 -1.42 10.86
N THR A 56 13.76 -0.78 11.68
CA THR A 56 14.91 0.04 11.24
C THR A 56 15.96 0.10 12.36
N ARG A 57 17.03 0.88 12.16
CA ARG A 57 18.07 1.13 13.17
C ARG A 57 18.36 2.61 13.30
N CYS A 58 18.72 3.01 14.52
CA CYS A 58 19.22 4.34 14.79
C CYS A 58 20.55 4.56 14.05
N PRO A 59 20.68 5.59 13.18
CA PRO A 59 21.91 5.84 12.44
C PRO A 59 23.14 6.13 13.31
N ALA A 60 22.95 6.64 14.53
CA ALA A 60 24.06 7.04 15.41
C ALA A 60 24.63 5.88 16.25
N CYS A 61 23.77 4.96 16.71
CA CYS A 61 24.16 3.93 17.68
C CYS A 61 23.79 2.50 17.27
N ASP A 62 23.25 2.31 16.06
CA ASP A 62 22.80 1.03 15.49
C ASP A 62 21.72 0.28 16.31
N THR A 63 21.18 0.91 17.36
CA THR A 63 20.08 0.34 18.15
C THR A 63 18.90 0.06 17.25
N SER A 64 18.40 -1.17 17.31
CA SER A 64 17.26 -1.61 16.50
C SER A 64 15.95 -1.04 17.04
N HIS A 65 15.08 -0.65 16.12
CA HIS A 65 13.74 -0.20 16.41
C HIS A 65 12.72 -1.03 15.62
N ALA A 66 11.58 -1.32 16.25
CA ALA A 66 10.50 -2.04 15.62
C ALA A 66 9.16 -1.58 16.18
N TRP A 67 8.19 -1.30 15.30
CA TRP A 67 6.83 -0.93 15.67
C TRP A 67 5.83 -1.62 14.77
N VAL A 68 4.71 -2.05 15.35
CA VAL A 68 3.49 -2.33 14.58
C VAL A 68 2.77 -1.00 14.41
N VAL A 69 2.59 -0.58 13.15
CA VAL A 69 1.99 0.71 12.79
C VAL A 69 0.65 0.46 12.12
N GLY A 70 -0.42 0.93 12.75
CA GLY A 70 -1.78 0.89 12.24
C GLY A 70 -2.33 2.28 11.91
N ARG A 71 -3.65 2.33 11.62
CA ARG A 71 -4.37 3.55 11.22
C ARG A 71 -5.04 4.30 12.37
N ASP A 72 -5.14 3.67 13.54
CA ASP A 72 -5.98 4.19 14.62
C ASP A 72 -5.21 5.04 15.64
N ALA A 73 -3.91 4.79 15.80
CA ALA A 73 -3.09 5.48 16.79
C ALA A 73 -1.61 5.51 16.37
N PRO A 74 -0.86 6.53 16.82
CA PRO A 74 0.58 6.57 16.61
C PRO A 74 1.30 5.43 17.35
N PRO A 75 2.43 4.95 16.81
CA PRO A 75 3.24 3.96 17.52
C PRO A 75 3.78 4.54 18.83
N LYS A 76 3.88 3.69 19.85
CA LYS A 76 4.44 4.07 21.16
C LYS A 76 5.96 4.09 21.09
N GLY A 77 6.57 5.06 21.78
CA GLY A 77 8.00 5.14 21.97
C GLY A 77 8.51 6.58 21.97
N ASP A 78 9.69 6.75 22.55
CA ASP A 78 10.35 8.06 22.69
C ASP A 78 11.29 8.36 21.51
N GLN A 79 11.23 7.56 20.44
CA GLN A 79 12.07 7.77 19.27
C GLN A 79 11.70 9.06 18.54
N MET A 80 12.69 9.64 17.90
CA MET A 80 12.58 10.92 17.24
C MET A 80 12.75 10.72 15.74
N ALA A 81 11.91 11.37 14.96
CA ALA A 81 12.10 11.50 13.54
C ALA A 81 12.91 12.76 13.24
N HIS A 82 13.86 12.65 12.32
CA HIS A 82 14.65 13.78 11.84
C HIS A 82 14.60 13.85 10.32
N PHE A 83 14.30 15.05 9.83
CA PHE A 83 14.22 15.37 8.40
C PHE A 83 15.31 16.40 8.10
N LEU A 84 16.25 16.05 7.24
CA LEU A 84 17.37 16.95 6.92
C LEU A 84 16.99 18.07 5.95
N THR A 85 16.26 17.75 4.88
CA THR A 85 16.01 18.67 3.77
C THR A 85 14.73 19.50 4.00
N PRO A 86 14.79 20.84 3.98
CA PRO A 86 13.61 21.70 4.05
C PRO A 86 12.59 21.36 2.94
N MET A 87 11.30 21.49 3.26
CA MET A 87 10.22 20.98 2.38
C MET A 87 10.17 21.71 1.03
N ASN A 88 10.62 22.96 0.96
CA ASN A 88 10.72 23.72 -0.30
C ASN A 88 11.88 23.24 -1.21
N ARG A 89 12.82 22.43 -0.71
CA ARG A 89 13.95 21.84 -1.45
C ARG A 89 13.83 20.33 -1.67
N ALA A 90 12.82 19.70 -1.08
CA ALA A 90 12.63 18.23 -1.09
C ALA A 90 12.57 17.61 -2.51
N TRP A 91 12.16 18.38 -3.52
CA TRP A 91 12.03 17.92 -4.90
C TRP A 91 13.29 18.11 -5.74
N ASP A 92 14.29 18.83 -5.24
CA ASP A 92 15.56 19.03 -5.95
C ASP A 92 16.32 17.70 -6.04
N ASP A 93 16.33 16.94 -4.95
CA ASP A 93 16.87 15.59 -4.88
C ASP A 93 16.03 14.76 -3.91
N VAL A 94 15.08 14.00 -4.48
CA VAL A 94 14.18 13.15 -3.70
C VAL A 94 14.91 11.97 -3.05
N VAL A 95 16.00 11.49 -3.66
CA VAL A 95 16.76 10.36 -3.15
C VAL A 95 17.54 10.80 -1.91
N HIS A 96 18.21 11.95 -1.98
CA HIS A 96 18.85 12.56 -0.82
C HIS A 96 17.84 12.90 0.28
N THR A 97 16.70 13.48 -0.08
CA THR A 97 15.65 13.86 0.88
C THR A 97 15.13 12.64 1.63
N CYS A 98 14.63 11.62 0.92
CA CYS A 98 14.11 10.40 1.55
C CYS A 98 15.23 9.63 2.28
N GLY A 99 16.44 9.64 1.73
CA GLY A 99 17.63 9.07 2.36
C GLY A 99 18.02 9.74 3.67
N ASN A 100 17.51 10.93 4.00
CA ASN A 100 17.78 11.66 5.24
C ASN A 100 16.52 11.98 6.04
N GLN A 101 15.44 11.20 5.83
CA GLN A 101 14.30 11.11 6.73
C GLN A 101 14.49 9.87 7.59
N ARG A 102 15.00 10.06 8.82
CA ARG A 102 15.53 8.98 9.66
C ARG A 102 14.86 8.96 11.04
N LEU A 103 14.93 7.81 11.71
CA LEU A 103 14.45 7.61 13.08
C LEU A 103 15.65 7.40 14.01
N PHE A 104 15.62 8.04 15.17
CA PHE A 104 16.69 8.05 16.17
C PHE A 104 16.16 7.69 17.55
N CYS A 105 17.06 7.22 18.44
CA CYS A 105 16.72 6.96 19.83
C CYS A 105 16.36 8.22 20.62
N SER A 106 17.03 9.34 20.33
CA SER A 106 16.92 10.60 21.07
C SER A 106 17.49 11.76 20.24
N THR A 107 17.32 12.99 20.74
CA THR A 107 17.99 14.19 20.18
C THR A 107 19.51 14.09 20.22
N ASP A 108 20.08 13.47 21.25
CA ASP A 108 21.54 13.30 21.35
C ASP A 108 22.09 12.41 20.23
N CYS A 109 21.32 11.38 19.84
CA CYS A 109 21.66 10.55 18.69
C CYS A 109 21.56 11.34 17.37
N VAL A 110 20.59 12.25 17.25
CA VAL A 110 20.51 13.16 16.10
C VAL A 110 21.77 14.03 16.04
N ASP A 111 22.14 14.67 17.15
CA ASP A 111 23.30 15.57 17.22
C ASP A 111 24.62 14.83 16.93
N THR A 112 24.78 13.62 17.46
CA THR A 112 25.94 12.75 17.17
C THR A 112 26.05 12.47 15.67
N TRP A 113 24.96 12.03 15.05
CA TRP A 113 24.95 11.70 13.62
C TRP A 113 25.19 12.93 12.74
N LEU A 114 24.61 14.09 13.09
CA LEU A 114 24.83 15.34 12.37
C LEU A 114 26.30 15.78 12.45
N HIS A 115 26.91 15.66 13.62
CA HIS A 115 28.33 15.96 13.82
C HIS A 115 29.23 15.04 12.98
N GLU A 116 28.97 13.74 12.99
CA GLU A 116 29.76 12.75 12.23
C GLU A 116 29.60 12.88 10.71
N THR A 117 28.42 13.30 10.25
CA THR A 117 28.14 13.46 8.81
C THR A 117 28.42 14.86 8.28
N GLY A 118 28.66 15.84 9.16
CA GLY A 118 28.88 17.23 8.78
C GLY A 118 27.61 17.93 8.28
N HIS A 119 26.43 17.45 8.68
CA HIS A 119 25.15 18.00 8.26
C HIS A 119 24.63 19.06 9.24
N GLU A 120 23.97 20.09 8.72
CA GLU A 120 23.25 21.05 9.56
C GLU A 120 21.96 20.43 10.11
N ARG A 121 21.54 20.90 11.29
CA ARG A 121 20.33 20.39 11.92
C ARG A 121 19.09 20.81 11.14
N GLY A 122 18.46 19.84 10.49
CA GLY A 122 17.10 19.95 9.97
C GLY A 122 16.02 19.93 11.05
N TYR A 123 14.84 19.39 10.73
CA TYR A 123 13.70 19.35 11.63
C TYR A 123 13.67 18.07 12.46
N VAL A 124 13.35 18.17 13.75
CA VAL A 124 13.16 17.01 14.66
C VAL A 124 11.75 17.02 15.21
N MET A 125 11.09 15.86 15.19
CA MET A 125 9.74 15.68 15.71
C MET A 125 9.59 14.32 16.39
N ASP A 126 8.58 14.17 17.25
CA ASP A 126 8.24 12.89 17.89
C ASP A 126 7.45 11.97 16.94
N LEU A 127 7.31 10.69 17.32
CA LEU A 127 6.54 9.72 16.53
C LEU A 127 5.06 10.10 16.35
N PRO A 128 4.33 10.63 17.37
CA PRO A 128 2.96 11.10 17.17
C PRO A 128 2.83 12.17 16.08
N THR A 129 3.69 13.19 16.11
CA THR A 129 3.69 14.25 15.08
C THR A 129 4.01 13.68 13.71
N LEU A 130 5.01 12.81 13.59
CA LEU A 130 5.33 12.13 12.33
C LEU A 130 4.14 11.32 11.81
N TRP A 131 3.45 10.59 12.68
CA TRP A 131 2.32 9.75 12.31
C TRP A 131 1.13 10.58 11.83
N HIS A 132 0.80 11.67 12.52
CA HIS A 132 -0.23 12.61 12.09
C HIS A 132 0.10 13.24 10.74
N PHE A 133 1.34 13.67 10.55
CA PHE A 133 1.82 14.18 9.26
C PHE A 133 1.72 13.13 8.15
N ALA A 134 2.23 11.91 8.38
CA ALA A 134 2.27 10.87 7.36
C ALA A 134 0.88 10.37 6.96
N GLY A 135 -0.05 10.27 7.92
CA GLY A 135 -1.38 9.70 7.71
C GLY A 135 -2.22 10.40 6.64
N GLY A 136 -2.13 11.73 6.54
CA GLY A 136 -2.89 12.52 5.56
C GLY A 136 -2.05 13.07 4.39
N TRP A 137 -0.75 12.77 4.33
CA TRP A 137 0.13 13.36 3.32
C TRP A 137 -0.20 12.90 1.91
N TYR A 138 -0.55 11.62 1.77
CA TYR A 138 -0.94 10.99 0.51
C TYR A 138 -2.44 10.70 0.39
N THR A 139 -3.29 11.42 1.14
CA THR A 139 -4.75 11.27 1.04
C THR A 139 -5.21 11.41 -0.41
N GLY A 140 -6.02 10.45 -0.87
CA GLY A 140 -6.57 10.41 -2.22
C GLY A 140 -5.58 9.97 -3.31
N ARG A 141 -4.33 9.62 -2.98
CA ARG A 141 -3.30 9.25 -3.99
C ARG A 141 -3.67 8.03 -4.83
N LEU A 142 -4.54 7.16 -4.31
CA LEU A 142 -5.03 5.97 -5.00
C LEU A 142 -6.33 6.22 -5.79
N ASP A 143 -6.95 7.40 -5.63
CA ASP A 143 -8.21 7.72 -6.29
C ASP A 143 -7.99 8.23 -7.73
N ALA A 144 -8.93 7.88 -8.61
CA ALA A 144 -8.93 8.39 -9.97
C ALA A 144 -9.10 9.92 -9.97
N GLY A 145 -8.21 10.63 -10.68
CA GLY A 145 -8.22 12.09 -10.72
C GLY A 145 -7.48 12.77 -9.57
N TYR A 146 -6.65 12.03 -8.81
CA TYR A 146 -5.79 12.62 -7.78
C TYR A 146 -4.99 13.82 -8.29
N LEU A 147 -5.15 14.94 -7.59
CA LEU A 147 -4.29 16.12 -7.74
C LEU A 147 -3.38 16.20 -6.53
N ARG A 148 -2.09 16.41 -6.80
CA ARG A 148 -1.13 16.71 -5.73
C ARG A 148 -1.54 18.02 -5.06
N ARG A 149 -1.47 18.03 -3.73
CA ARG A 149 -1.68 19.23 -2.92
C ARG A 149 -0.80 20.38 -3.41
N ASP A 150 -1.40 21.53 -3.66
CA ASP A 150 -0.66 22.76 -4.01
C ASP A 150 0.13 23.29 -2.80
N PRO A 151 1.07 24.24 -2.99
CA PRO A 151 1.90 24.74 -1.89
C PRO A 151 1.13 25.37 -0.73
N ALA A 152 0.04 26.10 -0.98
CA ALA A 152 -0.74 26.76 0.07
C ALA A 152 -1.56 25.74 0.87
N ALA A 153 -2.16 24.78 0.18
CA ALA A 153 -2.83 23.65 0.82
C ALA A 153 -1.82 22.79 1.61
N ALA A 154 -0.59 22.62 1.12
CA ALA A 154 0.48 21.89 1.81
C ALA A 154 0.89 22.59 3.11
N ALA A 155 1.14 23.90 3.07
CA ALA A 155 1.43 24.69 4.26
C ALA A 155 0.29 24.59 5.29
N SER A 156 -0.96 24.73 4.85
CA SER A 156 -2.14 24.58 5.73
C SER A 156 -2.15 23.21 6.42
N TYR A 157 -1.92 22.14 5.65
CA TYR A 157 -1.83 20.79 6.18
C TYR A 157 -0.67 20.58 7.16
N PHE A 158 0.51 21.15 6.89
CA PHE A 158 1.64 21.07 7.82
C PHE A 158 1.29 21.70 9.17
N ALA A 159 0.67 22.89 9.15
CA ALA A 159 0.25 23.57 10.38
C ALA A 159 -0.80 22.75 11.16
N GLU A 160 -1.79 22.18 10.45
CA GLU A 160 -2.83 21.33 11.05
C GLU A 160 -2.26 20.08 11.73
N THR A 161 -1.18 19.52 11.19
CA THR A 161 -0.49 18.32 11.73
C THR A 161 0.52 18.66 12.84
N GLY A 162 0.63 19.93 13.23
CA GLY A 162 1.49 20.38 14.32
C GLY A 162 2.93 20.71 13.93
N LEU A 163 3.25 20.71 12.63
CA LEU A 163 4.55 21.13 12.11
C LEU A 163 4.66 22.66 12.15
N ARG A 164 5.88 23.17 12.32
CA ARG A 164 6.15 24.60 12.59
C ARG A 164 7.42 25.10 11.93
N GLY A 165 7.48 26.42 11.74
CA GLY A 165 8.68 27.12 11.32
C GLY A 165 8.99 27.03 9.83
N SER A 166 9.97 27.83 9.43
CA SER A 166 10.39 28.02 8.04
C SER A 166 10.82 26.74 7.31
N PHE A 167 11.24 25.68 8.02
CA PHE A 167 11.52 24.36 7.44
C PHE A 167 10.36 23.81 6.59
N TRP A 168 9.12 24.10 7.02
CA TRP A 168 7.88 23.68 6.37
C TRP A 168 7.24 24.79 5.51
N GLY A 169 7.92 25.93 5.35
CA GLY A 169 7.35 27.12 4.71
C GLY A 169 6.29 27.82 5.56
N LEU A 170 6.33 27.62 6.88
CA LEU A 170 5.45 28.27 7.85
C LEU A 170 6.17 29.45 8.52
N PRO A 171 5.44 30.42 9.09
CA PRO A 171 6.04 31.42 9.98
C PRO A 171 6.73 30.76 11.18
N ASP A 172 7.79 31.40 11.68
CA ASP A 172 8.53 30.97 12.89
C ASP A 172 7.74 31.23 14.19
#